data_AF-A0A8J3P6U4-F1
#
_entry.id   AF-A0A8J3P6U4-F1
#
_cell.length_a   1.000
_cell.length_b   1.000
_cell.length_c   1.000
_cell.angle_alpha   90.00
_cell.angle_beta   90.00
_cell.angle_gamma   90.00
#
_symmetry.space_group_name_H-M   'P 1'
#
loop_
_entity.id
_entity.type
_entity.pdbx_description
1 polymer ?
#
loop_
_entity_poly.entity_id
_entity_poly.type
_entity_poly.pdbx_seq_one_letter_code
_entity_poly.pdbx_strand_id
1 'polypeptide(L)'
;MTEHMSSGSPAGRGQDHSDMAGDIDTMTVNQLRGWLKDHGVTGTSGMRKEELVKTAVKTMRSDQGTMSASIATGKKSTGASPASGAAHRTGGKKTAQPGAMARAEGSGRAGETAWESRHDDVIDLLLGHHEQIKELFGQVGRARGEQKQQAWEQLVRLLVIHENIEQQLVHPLAARRLPDGEDVIESRLQEEQQATEDLSQLYEMGVEHPQFDDRLIELRDAVIEHAELEEDEEFGYLRENLPVEQLVGIAATARAAERVGPAAPDAHPSRQNGSPAAIANRVRDALRDAAK
;
A
#
# COMPACT_ATOMS: atom_id res chain seq x y z
N MET A 1 60.67 -17.40 -35.51
CA MET A 1 60.27 -17.61 -34.10
C MET A 1 58.90 -16.94 -33.96
N THR A 2 57.80 -17.66 -34.20
CA THR A 2 56.93 -18.29 -33.17
C THR A 2 56.35 -17.21 -32.24
N GLU A 3 55.05 -16.97 -32.07
CA GLU A 3 53.84 -17.82 -32.11
C GLU A 3 52.55 -16.99 -32.24
N HIS A 4 51.48 -17.67 -32.67
CA HIS A 4 50.06 -17.29 -32.65
C HIS A 4 49.45 -17.48 -31.24
N MET A 5 48.49 -16.63 -30.85
CA MET A 5 47.39 -16.90 -29.88
C MET A 5 46.45 -15.67 -29.91
N SER A 6 45.36 -15.65 -30.68
CA SER A 6 44.03 -16.25 -30.46
C SER A 6 43.23 -15.64 -29.29
N SER A 7 42.03 -15.21 -29.66
CA SER A 7 40.98 -14.45 -28.97
C SER A 7 40.37 -15.07 -27.72
N GLY A 8 39.84 -14.20 -26.85
CA GLY A 8 38.81 -14.56 -25.87
C GLY A 8 37.96 -13.35 -25.46
N SER A 9 36.74 -13.23 -25.99
CA SER A 9 35.67 -12.39 -25.45
C SER A 9 35.19 -12.94 -24.09
N PRO A 10 34.82 -12.12 -23.10
CA PRO A 10 34.21 -12.63 -21.89
C PRO A 10 32.73 -12.95 -22.14
N ALA A 11 32.41 -14.23 -22.02
CA ALA A 11 31.06 -14.75 -21.95
C ALA A 11 30.36 -14.29 -20.65
N GLY A 12 29.03 -14.21 -20.73
CA GLY A 12 28.13 -13.75 -19.68
C GLY A 12 28.39 -14.41 -18.33
N ARG A 13 28.39 -13.55 -17.30
CA ARG A 13 28.45 -13.93 -15.90
C ARG A 13 27.10 -14.52 -15.52
N GLY A 14 27.04 -15.85 -15.36
CA GLY A 14 25.92 -16.50 -14.67
C GLY A 14 25.86 -15.97 -13.25
N GLN A 15 24.70 -15.45 -12.86
CA GLN A 15 24.41 -15.11 -11.47
C GLN A 15 24.36 -16.42 -10.67
N ASP A 16 25.12 -16.43 -9.59
CA ASP A 16 25.28 -17.55 -8.68
C ASP A 16 23.99 -17.73 -7.85
N HIS A 17 23.40 -18.92 -7.85
CA HIS A 17 22.16 -19.24 -7.12
C HIS A 17 22.36 -19.37 -5.60
N SER A 18 23.57 -19.09 -5.10
CA SER A 18 23.96 -19.17 -3.69
C SER A 18 23.57 -17.94 -2.85
N ASP A 19 23.28 -16.78 -3.46
CA ASP A 19 23.06 -15.52 -2.72
C ASP A 19 21.59 -15.20 -2.40
N MET A 20 20.60 -15.90 -2.95
CA MET A 20 19.17 -15.55 -2.76
C MET A 20 18.54 -16.00 -1.43
N ALA A 21 19.18 -16.91 -0.68
CA ALA A 21 18.63 -17.35 0.62
C ALA A 21 18.80 -16.28 1.72
N GLY A 22 19.80 -15.40 1.57
CA GLY A 22 19.99 -14.24 2.47
C GLY A 22 19.02 -13.09 2.16
N ASP A 23 18.56 -12.99 0.91
CA ASP A 23 17.69 -11.89 0.47
C ASP A 23 16.26 -12.01 1.01
N ILE A 24 15.73 -13.23 1.20
CA ILE A 24 14.32 -13.46 1.64
C ILE A 24 13.98 -12.77 2.96
N ASP A 25 14.90 -12.75 3.93
CA ASP A 25 14.65 -12.12 5.24
C ASP A 25 14.58 -10.59 5.13
N THR A 26 15.24 -10.02 4.11
CA THR A 26 15.26 -8.58 3.83
C THR A 26 14.18 -8.14 2.87
N MET A 27 13.48 -9.07 2.21
CA MET A 27 12.43 -8.77 1.26
C MET A 27 11.22 -8.13 1.96
N THR A 28 10.58 -7.18 1.26
CA THR A 28 9.30 -6.61 1.68
C THR A 28 8.18 -7.64 1.51
N VAL A 29 7.05 -7.42 2.16
CA VAL A 29 5.85 -8.27 2.04
C VAL A 29 5.44 -8.45 0.58
N ASN A 30 5.46 -7.38 -0.21
CA ASN A 30 5.14 -7.40 -1.64
C ASN A 30 6.15 -8.20 -2.47
N GLN A 31 7.44 -8.08 -2.17
CA GLN A 31 8.48 -8.88 -2.82
C GLN A 31 8.30 -10.37 -2.51
N LEU A 32 7.96 -10.71 -1.27
CA LEU A 32 7.70 -12.09 -0.86
C LEU A 32 6.45 -12.66 -1.53
N ARG A 33 5.34 -11.90 -1.58
CA ARG A 33 4.10 -12.30 -2.24
C ARG A 33 4.30 -12.47 -3.74
N GLY A 34 5.00 -11.53 -4.40
CA GLY A 34 5.35 -11.62 -5.81
C GLY A 34 6.19 -12.86 -6.12
N TRP A 35 7.25 -13.09 -5.33
CA TRP A 35 8.08 -14.29 -5.46
C TRP A 35 7.28 -15.58 -5.25
N LEU A 36 6.42 -15.63 -4.23
CA LEU A 36 5.57 -16.79 -3.95
C LEU A 36 4.59 -17.07 -5.09
N LYS A 37 3.99 -16.02 -5.69
CA LYS A 37 3.12 -16.11 -6.86
C LYS A 37 3.86 -16.67 -8.08
N ASP A 38 5.08 -16.21 -8.34
CA ASP A 38 5.93 -16.72 -9.42
C ASP A 38 6.31 -18.20 -9.23
N HIS A 39 6.32 -18.68 -7.99
CA HIS A 39 6.56 -20.08 -7.63
C HIS A 39 5.26 -20.88 -7.37
N GLY A 40 4.11 -20.36 -7.81
CA GLY A 40 2.83 -21.07 -7.81
C GLY A 40 2.13 -21.17 -6.45
N VAL A 41 2.55 -20.38 -5.46
CA VAL A 41 1.85 -20.25 -4.18
C VAL A 41 0.83 -19.13 -4.28
N THR A 42 -0.45 -19.47 -4.07
CA THR A 42 -1.59 -18.54 -4.08
C THR A 42 -2.19 -18.39 -2.68
N GLY A 43 -3.03 -17.37 -2.48
CA GLY A 43 -3.69 -17.14 -1.18
C GLY A 43 -2.74 -16.58 -0.11
N THR A 44 -1.74 -15.81 -0.52
CA THR A 44 -0.73 -15.22 0.37
C THR A 44 -1.13 -13.84 0.91
N SER A 45 -2.30 -13.32 0.49
CA SER A 45 -2.76 -11.96 0.81
C SER A 45 -2.98 -11.76 2.32
N GLY A 46 -3.52 -12.76 3.01
CA GLY A 46 -3.71 -12.71 4.47
C GLY A 46 -2.52 -13.18 5.31
N MET A 47 -1.39 -13.53 4.68
CA MET A 47 -0.21 -14.00 5.42
C MET A 47 0.60 -12.81 5.95
N ARG A 48 0.95 -12.86 7.24
CA ARG A 48 1.92 -11.93 7.85
C ARG A 48 3.32 -12.13 7.26
N LYS A 49 4.20 -11.14 7.39
CA LYS A 49 5.56 -11.21 6.86
C LYS A 49 6.31 -12.48 7.30
N GLU A 50 6.19 -12.89 8.56
CA GLU A 50 6.85 -14.10 9.06
C GLU A 50 6.31 -15.38 8.41
N GLU A 51 5.02 -15.41 8.09
CA GLU A 51 4.39 -16.53 7.39
C GLU A 51 4.78 -16.55 5.91
N LEU A 52 4.87 -15.38 5.29
CA LEU A 52 5.38 -15.23 3.93
C LEU A 52 6.84 -15.69 3.83
N VAL A 53 7.70 -15.27 4.75
CA VAL A 53 9.10 -15.71 4.83
C VAL A 53 9.18 -17.23 5.03
N LYS A 54 8.42 -17.79 5.98
CA LYS A 54 8.38 -19.25 6.22
C LYS A 54 7.91 -20.02 4.98
N THR A 55 6.89 -19.52 4.31
CA THR A 55 6.35 -20.14 3.09
C THR A 55 7.34 -20.04 1.96
N ALA A 56 8.01 -18.90 1.77
CA ALA A 56 9.04 -18.70 0.75
C ALA A 56 10.23 -19.63 0.95
N VAL A 57 10.74 -19.74 2.18
CA VAL A 57 11.83 -20.68 2.54
C VAL A 57 11.41 -22.14 2.29
N LYS A 58 10.16 -22.51 2.60
CA LYS A 58 9.63 -23.86 2.35
C LYS A 58 9.52 -24.16 0.85
N THR A 59 9.04 -23.21 0.06
CA THR A 59 8.93 -23.34 -1.40
C THR A 59 10.31 -23.48 -2.06
N MET A 60 11.29 -22.65 -1.66
CA MET A 60 12.69 -22.79 -2.12
C MET A 60 13.29 -24.18 -1.86
N ARG A 61 13.09 -24.72 -0.65
CA ARG A 61 13.62 -26.04 -0.28
C ARG A 61 12.97 -27.17 -1.08
N SER A 62 11.70 -26.99 -1.47
CA SER A 62 10.96 -27.97 -2.28
C SER A 62 11.51 -28.02 -3.72
N ASP A 63 11.86 -26.87 -4.29
CA ASP A 63 12.49 -26.77 -5.62
C ASP A 63 13.93 -27.31 -5.66
N GLN A 64 14.69 -27.18 -4.58
CA GLN A 64 16.03 -27.81 -4.48
C GLN A 64 15.96 -29.34 -4.38
N GLY A 65 14.88 -29.87 -3.79
CA GLY A 65 14.63 -31.31 -3.70
C GLY A 65 14.28 -31.95 -5.05
N THR A 66 13.53 -31.25 -5.91
CA THR A 66 13.13 -31.72 -7.25
C THR A 66 14.28 -31.61 -8.27
N MET A 67 15.16 -30.60 -8.15
CA MET A 67 16.37 -30.47 -8.95
C MET A 67 17.37 -31.61 -8.69
N SER A 68 17.51 -32.08 -7.45
CA SER A 68 18.40 -33.22 -7.11
C SER A 68 17.91 -34.56 -7.67
N ALA A 69 16.59 -34.73 -7.88
CA ALA A 69 16.02 -35.94 -8.48
C ALA A 69 16.22 -36.00 -10.01
N SER A 70 16.38 -34.86 -10.68
CA SER A 70 16.47 -34.77 -12.15
C SER A 70 17.89 -34.92 -12.72
N ILE A 71 18.92 -34.93 -11.87
CA ILE A 71 20.31 -35.19 -12.29
C ILE A 71 20.54 -36.69 -12.60
N ALA A 72 19.65 -37.57 -12.13
CA ALA A 72 19.71 -39.01 -12.37
C ALA A 72 18.78 -39.47 -13.51
N THR A 73 18.94 -38.96 -14.74
CA THR A 73 18.60 -39.67 -16.00
C THR A 73 18.92 -38.79 -17.21
N GLY A 74 20.16 -38.85 -17.69
CA GLY A 74 20.56 -38.21 -18.94
C GLY A 74 20.01 -38.94 -20.17
N LYS A 75 19.27 -38.24 -21.03
CA LYS A 75 19.03 -38.67 -22.41
C LYS A 75 19.10 -37.47 -23.37
N LYS A 76 20.18 -37.43 -24.16
CA LYS A 76 20.44 -36.49 -25.26
C LYS A 76 19.41 -36.64 -26.39
N SER A 77 18.99 -35.52 -26.98
CA SER A 77 18.64 -35.45 -28.40
C SER A 77 19.00 -34.09 -29.01
N THR A 78 19.43 -34.15 -30.26
CA THR A 78 20.02 -33.10 -31.09
C THR A 78 19.12 -32.80 -32.29
N GLY A 79 19.12 -31.57 -32.82
CA GLY A 79 18.66 -31.23 -34.18
C GLY A 79 18.12 -29.79 -34.24
N ALA A 80 18.85 -28.81 -34.80
CA ALA A 80 19.08 -28.50 -36.22
C ALA A 80 18.05 -27.49 -36.80
N SER A 81 18.53 -26.31 -37.20
CA SER A 81 17.84 -25.30 -38.03
C SER A 81 17.71 -25.76 -39.50
N PRO A 82 16.94 -25.04 -40.35
CA PRO A 82 17.61 -24.04 -41.20
C PRO A 82 16.78 -22.76 -41.50
N ALA A 83 17.45 -21.82 -42.19
CA ALA A 83 17.05 -20.47 -42.57
C ALA A 83 16.43 -20.35 -43.99
N SER A 84 15.90 -19.15 -44.32
CA SER A 84 15.83 -18.43 -45.63
C SER A 84 14.49 -17.68 -45.76
N GLY A 85 14.32 -16.46 -46.31
CA GLY A 85 15.22 -15.54 -47.02
C GLY A 85 14.49 -14.25 -47.50
N ALA A 86 15.30 -13.29 -47.98
CA ALA A 86 15.11 -12.22 -49.00
C ALA A 86 13.74 -11.49 -49.14
N ALA A 87 13.63 -10.17 -48.92
CA ALA A 87 14.05 -9.00 -49.75
C ALA A 87 13.04 -8.53 -50.83
N HIS A 88 12.55 -7.28 -50.76
CA HIS A 88 12.73 -6.21 -51.78
C HIS A 88 11.78 -4.97 -51.62
N ARG A 89 12.40 -3.77 -51.56
CA ARG A 89 12.16 -2.52 -52.35
C ARG A 89 10.72 -1.94 -52.52
N THR A 90 10.44 -0.62 -52.38
CA THR A 90 10.89 0.53 -53.22
C THR A 90 10.30 1.88 -52.70
N GLY A 91 11.01 3.02 -52.96
CA GLY A 91 10.53 4.40 -53.27
C GLY A 91 9.74 5.19 -52.19
N GLY A 92 10.08 6.41 -51.74
CA GLY A 92 10.59 7.64 -52.39
C GLY A 92 9.44 8.66 -52.49
N LYS A 93 9.37 9.79 -51.76
CA LYS A 93 10.00 11.11 -52.07
C LYS A 93 9.59 12.18 -51.01
N LYS A 94 10.60 12.96 -50.57
CA LYS A 94 10.71 14.43 -50.38
C LYS A 94 9.47 15.34 -50.53
N THR A 95 9.32 16.34 -49.62
CA THR A 95 9.51 17.79 -49.86
C THR A 95 9.47 18.62 -48.56
N ALA A 96 10.11 19.80 -48.59
CA ALA A 96 10.47 20.68 -47.49
C ALA A 96 9.48 21.83 -47.20
N GLN A 97 9.71 22.53 -46.07
CA GLN A 97 9.12 23.81 -45.62
C GLN A 97 9.38 25.00 -46.57
N PRO A 98 8.72 26.16 -46.36
CA PRO A 98 9.20 27.25 -45.47
C PRO A 98 8.10 27.82 -44.53
N GLY A 99 8.37 28.29 -43.30
CA GLY A 99 8.70 29.68 -42.87
C GLY A 99 7.51 30.67 -43.05
N ALA A 100 7.06 31.56 -42.14
CA ALA A 100 7.49 32.06 -40.82
C ALA A 100 6.36 32.93 -40.18
N MET A 101 6.31 32.98 -38.84
CA MET A 101 5.86 34.03 -37.89
C MET A 101 4.47 34.72 -37.96
N ALA A 102 3.71 34.58 -36.86
CA ALA A 102 3.19 35.71 -36.05
C ALA A 102 2.75 35.22 -34.65
N ARG A 103 3.13 35.98 -33.60
CA ARG A 103 2.80 35.78 -32.17
C ARG A 103 1.40 36.27 -31.82
N ALA A 104 0.76 35.61 -30.85
CA ALA A 104 -0.02 36.19 -29.73
C ALA A 104 -0.36 35.02 -28.78
N GLU A 105 0.43 34.81 -27.73
CA GLU A 105 0.06 35.15 -26.33
C GLU A 105 -1.25 34.49 -25.86
N GLY A 106 -1.07 33.43 -25.07
CA GLY A 106 -2.12 32.67 -24.39
C GLY A 106 -1.44 31.77 -23.36
N SER A 107 -1.04 32.40 -22.26
CA SER A 107 -0.32 31.83 -21.12
C SER A 107 -0.93 30.52 -20.64
N GLY A 108 -0.06 29.52 -20.46
CA GLY A 108 -0.41 28.22 -19.92
C GLY A 108 -1.07 28.33 -18.55
N ARG A 109 -2.22 27.66 -18.41
CA ARG A 109 -2.88 27.38 -17.13
C ARG A 109 -3.49 25.98 -17.14
N ALA A 110 -2.83 25.04 -17.82
CA ALA A 110 -3.18 23.62 -17.82
C ALA A 110 -2.18 22.78 -17.01
N GLY A 111 -1.02 23.34 -16.66
CA GLY A 111 0.01 22.66 -15.86
C GLY A 111 -0.01 23.00 -14.36
N GLU A 112 -0.58 24.15 -13.97
CA GLU A 112 -0.61 24.56 -12.56
C GLU A 112 -1.77 23.95 -11.76
N THR A 113 -2.89 23.59 -12.41
CA THR A 113 -4.05 23.02 -11.72
C THR A 113 -3.90 21.55 -11.38
N ALA A 114 -3.02 20.82 -12.06
CA ALA A 114 -2.84 19.37 -11.90
C ALA A 114 -1.92 19.01 -10.71
N TRP A 115 -1.13 19.96 -10.20
CA TRP A 115 -0.29 19.75 -9.03
C TRP A 115 -0.94 20.30 -7.75
N GLU A 116 -1.74 21.37 -7.83
CA GLU A 116 -2.58 21.84 -6.73
C GLU A 116 -3.73 20.85 -6.41
N SER A 117 -4.22 20.10 -7.39
CA SER A 117 -5.27 19.09 -7.20
C SER A 117 -4.81 17.81 -6.48
N ARG A 118 -3.51 17.65 -6.21
CA ARG A 118 -2.93 16.49 -5.51
C ARG A 118 -2.94 16.66 -3.98
N HIS A 119 -3.74 17.56 -3.42
CA HIS A 119 -3.94 17.68 -1.96
C HIS A 119 -5.43 17.65 -1.59
N ASP A 120 -6.31 17.39 -2.57
CA ASP A 120 -7.75 17.55 -2.44
C ASP A 120 -8.53 16.26 -2.67
N ASP A 121 -7.85 15.15 -2.98
CA ASP A 121 -8.50 13.85 -3.16
C ASP A 121 -8.46 12.98 -1.89
N VAL A 122 -9.27 11.91 -1.85
CA VAL A 122 -9.42 11.05 -0.66
C VAL A 122 -8.12 10.29 -0.34
N ILE A 123 -7.40 9.92 -1.41
CA ILE A 123 -5.98 9.67 -1.45
C ILE A 123 -5.12 10.42 -0.42
N ASP A 124 -4.96 11.71 -0.70
CA ASP A 124 -4.13 12.65 0.05
C ASP A 124 -4.67 12.89 1.45
N LEU A 125 -6.00 12.86 1.60
CA LEU A 125 -6.65 12.97 2.90
C LEU A 125 -6.21 11.85 3.84
N LEU A 126 -6.27 10.59 3.37
CA LEU A 126 -5.94 9.42 4.18
C LEU A 126 -4.44 9.29 4.42
N LEU A 127 -3.60 9.62 3.43
CA LEU A 127 -2.15 9.75 3.64
C LEU A 127 -1.83 10.79 4.74
N GLY A 128 -2.55 11.92 4.74
CA GLY A 128 -2.42 12.91 5.81
C GLY A 128 -2.89 12.38 7.17
N HIS A 129 -3.94 11.56 7.22
CA HIS A 129 -4.35 10.86 8.44
C HIS A 129 -3.26 9.91 8.93
N HIS A 130 -2.62 9.12 8.06
CA HIS A 130 -1.53 8.22 8.43
C HIS A 130 -0.38 8.97 9.11
N GLU A 131 0.06 10.09 8.53
CA GLU A 131 1.11 10.92 9.12
C GLU A 131 0.71 11.47 10.49
N GLN A 132 -0.52 11.98 10.61
CA GLN A 132 -1.03 12.53 11.87
C GLN A 132 -1.21 11.46 12.94
N ILE A 133 -1.66 10.25 12.58
CA ILE A 133 -1.77 9.09 13.47
C ILE A 133 -0.38 8.71 14.00
N LYS A 134 0.63 8.59 13.11
CA LYS A 134 2.03 8.31 13.48
C LYS A 134 2.56 9.36 14.46
N GLU A 135 2.27 10.64 14.23
CA GLU A 135 2.66 11.71 15.15
C GLU A 135 1.97 11.58 16.51
N LEU A 136 0.65 11.36 16.53
CA LEU A 136 -0.15 11.26 17.75
C LEU A 136 0.27 10.07 18.61
N PHE A 137 0.59 8.91 18.04
CA PHE A 137 1.20 7.80 18.80
C PHE A 137 2.48 8.26 19.50
N GLY A 138 3.35 8.98 18.80
CA GLY A 138 4.57 9.57 19.37
C GLY A 138 4.30 10.59 20.48
N GLN A 139 3.27 11.43 20.33
CA GLN A 139 2.87 12.40 21.34
C GLN A 139 2.35 11.71 22.61
N VAL A 140 1.46 10.72 22.48
CA VAL A 140 0.93 9.95 23.62
C VAL A 140 2.06 9.25 24.39
N GLY A 141 3.01 8.63 23.69
CA GLY A 141 4.13 7.92 24.32
C GLY A 141 5.10 8.83 25.10
N ARG A 142 5.23 10.10 24.73
CA ARG A 142 6.12 11.07 25.40
C ARG A 142 5.43 11.92 26.46
N ALA A 143 4.13 12.16 26.31
CA ALA A 143 3.36 13.01 27.20
C ALA A 143 3.07 12.34 28.56
N ARG A 144 2.69 13.15 29.55
CA ARG A 144 2.31 12.72 30.90
C ARG A 144 1.08 13.48 31.39
N GLY A 145 0.33 12.89 32.32
CA GLY A 145 -0.85 13.49 32.93
C GLY A 145 -1.87 13.96 31.89
N GLU A 146 -2.41 15.17 32.08
CA GLU A 146 -3.47 15.72 31.24
C GLU A 146 -3.08 15.81 29.75
N GLN A 147 -1.82 16.12 29.44
CA GLN A 147 -1.35 16.18 28.04
C GLN A 147 -1.40 14.81 27.37
N LYS A 148 -1.09 13.73 28.10
CA LYS A 148 -1.19 12.36 27.60
C LYS A 148 -2.65 12.00 27.32
N GLN A 149 -3.55 12.34 28.24
CA GLN A 149 -4.98 12.13 28.06
C GLN A 149 -5.52 12.88 26.84
N GLN A 150 -5.16 14.15 26.65
CA GLN A 150 -5.58 14.95 25.49
C GLN A 150 -5.05 14.41 24.16
N ALA A 151 -3.77 14.00 24.11
CA ALA A 151 -3.20 13.37 22.92
C ALA A 151 -3.87 12.02 22.63
N TRP A 152 -4.17 11.24 23.68
CA TRP A 152 -4.85 9.95 23.55
C TRP A 152 -6.27 10.11 22.99
N GLU A 153 -7.04 11.07 23.50
CA GLU A 153 -8.39 11.35 23.00
C GLU A 153 -8.38 11.81 21.54
N GLN A 154 -7.35 12.57 21.12
CA GLN A 154 -7.16 12.96 19.72
C GLN A 154 -6.83 11.77 18.84
N LEU A 155 -5.92 10.89 19.29
CA LEU A 155 -5.56 9.66 18.59
C LEU A 155 -6.77 8.74 18.39
N VAL A 156 -7.51 8.45 19.46
CA VAL A 156 -8.72 7.63 19.42
C VAL A 156 -9.72 8.19 18.43
N ARG A 157 -9.96 9.51 18.46
CA ARG A 157 -10.90 10.15 17.57
C ARG A 157 -10.46 10.02 16.10
N LEU A 158 -9.18 10.25 15.82
CA LEU A 158 -8.67 10.19 14.45
C LEU A 158 -8.72 8.77 13.89
N LEU A 159 -8.25 7.76 14.65
CA LEU A 159 -8.31 6.35 14.26
C LEU A 159 -9.74 5.92 13.88
N VAL A 160 -10.71 6.26 14.73
CA VAL A 160 -12.11 5.89 14.46
C VAL A 160 -12.66 6.59 13.21
N ILE A 161 -12.31 7.86 12.99
CA ILE A 161 -12.75 8.58 11.78
C ILE A 161 -12.14 7.97 10.53
N HIS A 162 -10.83 7.71 10.58
CA HIS A 162 -10.01 7.15 9.51
C HIS A 162 -10.56 5.80 9.03
N GLU A 163 -10.63 4.81 9.93
CA GLU A 163 -11.14 3.47 9.62
C GLU A 163 -12.57 3.50 9.05
N ASN A 164 -13.42 4.39 9.56
CA ASN A 164 -14.79 4.52 9.04
C ASN A 164 -14.84 5.18 7.66
N ILE A 165 -13.88 6.04 7.30
CA ILE A 165 -13.79 6.57 5.93
C ILE A 165 -13.36 5.44 4.97
N GLU A 166 -12.36 4.64 5.34
CA GLU A 166 -11.89 3.51 4.55
C GLU A 166 -12.99 2.48 4.31
N GLN A 167 -13.57 1.93 5.38
CA GLN A 167 -14.59 0.89 5.30
C GLN A 167 -15.84 1.32 4.51
N GLN A 168 -16.25 2.59 4.64
CA GLN A 168 -17.50 3.05 4.01
C GLN A 168 -17.30 3.56 2.59
N LEU A 169 -16.13 4.13 2.27
CA LEU A 169 -15.92 4.83 1.00
C LEU A 169 -14.83 4.20 0.13
N VAL A 170 -13.71 3.77 0.71
CA VAL A 170 -12.51 3.35 -0.04
C VAL A 170 -12.50 1.85 -0.29
N HIS A 171 -12.58 1.02 0.75
CA HIS A 171 -12.57 -0.44 0.60
C HIS A 171 -13.64 -0.98 -0.34
N PRO A 172 -14.91 -0.49 -0.33
CA PRO A 172 -15.90 -0.96 -1.29
C PRO A 172 -15.50 -0.64 -2.74
N LEU A 173 -14.80 0.48 -2.96
CA LEU A 173 -14.29 0.86 -4.25
C LEU A 173 -13.10 0.00 -4.66
N ALA A 174 -12.15 -0.22 -3.76
CA ALA A 174 -11.00 -1.08 -3.95
C ALA A 174 -11.42 -2.53 -4.28
N ALA A 175 -12.33 -3.12 -3.51
CA ALA A 175 -12.85 -4.46 -3.75
C ALA A 175 -13.39 -4.66 -5.18
N ARG A 176 -13.99 -3.61 -5.78
CA ARG A 176 -14.54 -3.66 -7.14
C ARG A 176 -13.52 -3.40 -8.26
N ARG A 177 -12.37 -2.82 -7.94
CA ARG A 177 -11.44 -2.26 -8.93
C ARG A 177 -10.11 -3.00 -8.99
N LEU A 178 -9.63 -3.51 -7.86
CA LEU A 178 -8.39 -4.27 -7.78
C LEU A 178 -8.59 -5.66 -8.40
N PRO A 179 -7.57 -6.23 -9.07
CA PRO A 179 -7.64 -7.58 -9.64
C PRO A 179 -7.93 -8.67 -8.60
N ASP A 180 -7.37 -8.54 -7.38
CA ASP A 180 -7.55 -9.45 -6.25
C ASP A 180 -8.27 -8.72 -5.08
N GLY A 181 -9.18 -7.80 -5.42
CA GLY A 181 -9.75 -6.83 -4.48
C GLY A 181 -10.51 -7.43 -3.30
N GLU A 182 -11.24 -8.53 -3.49
CA GLU A 182 -11.98 -9.17 -2.38
C GLU A 182 -11.03 -9.69 -1.28
N ASP A 183 -9.95 -10.38 -1.67
CA ASP A 183 -8.97 -10.95 -0.73
C ASP A 183 -8.16 -9.87 -0.01
N VAL A 184 -7.78 -8.80 -0.73
CA VAL A 184 -7.05 -7.65 -0.15
C VAL A 184 -7.90 -6.97 0.91
N ILE A 185 -9.17 -6.67 0.57
CA ILE A 185 -10.08 -6.00 1.49
C ILE A 185 -10.49 -6.90 2.66
N GLU A 186 -10.67 -8.20 2.46
CA GLU A 186 -10.90 -9.12 3.58
C GLU A 186 -9.74 -9.07 4.58
N SER A 187 -8.49 -8.99 4.09
CA SER A 187 -7.31 -8.89 4.95
C SER A 187 -7.28 -7.56 5.72
N ARG A 188 -7.56 -6.42 5.07
CA ARG A 188 -7.67 -5.11 5.74
C ARG A 188 -8.74 -5.10 6.83
N LEU A 189 -9.94 -5.57 6.52
CA LEU A 189 -11.04 -5.60 7.48
C LEU A 189 -10.71 -6.46 8.72
N GLN A 190 -9.91 -7.52 8.57
CA GLN A 190 -9.45 -8.35 9.70
C GLN A 190 -8.43 -7.60 10.56
N GLU A 191 -7.49 -6.89 9.94
CA GLU A 191 -6.49 -6.05 10.63
C GLU A 191 -7.19 -4.91 11.41
N GLU A 192 -8.10 -4.20 10.77
CA GLU A 192 -8.90 -3.12 11.37
C GLU A 192 -9.74 -3.63 12.55
N GLN A 193 -10.43 -4.77 12.40
CA GLN A 193 -11.21 -5.38 13.47
C GLN A 193 -10.34 -5.66 14.71
N GLN A 194 -9.14 -6.21 14.51
CA GLN A 194 -8.21 -6.46 15.61
C GLN A 194 -7.73 -5.14 16.24
N ALA A 195 -7.36 -4.14 15.43
CA ALA A 195 -6.94 -2.83 15.93
C ALA A 195 -8.06 -2.11 16.71
N THR A 196 -9.32 -2.21 16.27
CA THR A 196 -10.49 -1.66 16.97
C THR A 196 -10.73 -2.34 18.32
N GLU A 197 -10.52 -3.66 18.41
CA GLU A 197 -10.60 -4.40 19.68
C GLU A 197 -9.51 -3.94 20.66
N ASP A 198 -8.27 -3.81 20.19
CA ASP A 198 -7.14 -3.36 21.00
C ASP A 198 -7.30 -1.89 21.45
N LEU A 199 -7.76 -1.02 20.55
CA LEU A 199 -8.11 0.37 20.84
C LEU A 199 -9.20 0.46 21.92
N SER A 200 -10.22 -0.38 21.84
CA SER A 200 -11.32 -0.42 22.82
C SER A 200 -10.80 -0.85 24.21
N GLN A 201 -9.97 -1.88 24.27
CA GLN A 201 -9.34 -2.31 25.53
C GLN A 201 -8.43 -1.22 26.12
N LEU A 202 -7.62 -0.55 25.29
CA LEU A 202 -6.78 0.58 25.69
C LEU A 202 -7.60 1.77 26.19
N TYR A 203 -8.75 2.04 25.56
CA TYR A 203 -9.64 3.11 25.97
C TYR A 203 -10.26 2.82 27.34
N GLU A 204 -10.70 1.58 27.57
CA GLU A 204 -11.29 1.15 28.84
C GLU A 204 -10.26 1.11 30.00
N MET A 205 -9.02 0.68 29.74
CA MET A 205 -8.00 0.62 30.78
C MET A 205 -7.48 2.00 31.19
N GLY A 206 -7.42 2.95 30.25
CA GLY A 206 -7.00 4.34 30.47
C GLY A 206 -5.48 4.55 30.55
N VAL A 207 -5.06 5.79 30.29
CA VAL A 207 -3.64 6.18 30.08
C VAL A 207 -2.72 6.02 31.30
N GLU A 208 -3.31 5.90 32.50
CA GLU A 208 -2.62 5.73 33.78
C GLU A 208 -2.42 4.25 34.15
N HIS A 209 -2.97 3.32 33.37
CA HIS A 209 -2.82 1.89 33.64
C HIS A 209 -1.36 1.43 33.42
N PRO A 210 -0.79 0.59 34.30
CA PRO A 210 0.62 0.17 34.19
C PRO A 210 1.01 -0.50 32.87
N GLN A 211 0.05 -1.17 32.22
CA GLN A 211 0.24 -1.85 30.92
C GLN A 211 -0.13 -1.00 29.70
N PHE A 212 -0.55 0.26 29.90
CA PHE A 212 -1.05 1.09 28.80
C PHE A 212 0.05 1.34 27.75
N ASP A 213 1.26 1.70 28.18
CA ASP A 213 2.34 2.08 27.26
C ASP A 213 2.81 0.88 26.42
N ASP A 214 2.86 -0.33 26.99
CA ASP A 214 3.23 -1.55 26.26
C ASP A 214 2.17 -1.91 25.20
N ARG A 215 0.88 -1.89 25.58
CA ARG A 215 -0.22 -2.16 24.63
C ARG A 215 -0.38 -1.08 23.57
N LEU A 216 -0.06 0.17 23.91
CA LEU A 216 -0.05 1.27 22.93
C LEU A 216 1.00 1.02 21.84
N ILE A 217 2.16 0.46 22.19
CA ILE A 217 3.20 0.09 21.22
C ILE A 217 2.71 -1.01 20.30
N GLU A 218 2.05 -2.04 20.84
CA GLU A 218 1.47 -3.13 20.04
C GLU A 218 0.43 -2.60 19.04
N LEU A 219 -0.51 -1.77 19.51
CA LEU A 219 -1.50 -1.13 18.64
C LEU A 219 -0.84 -0.24 17.58
N ARG A 220 0.17 0.55 17.97
CA ARG A 220 0.91 1.41 17.03
C ARG A 220 1.52 0.60 15.91
N ASP A 221 2.22 -0.48 16.23
CA ASP A 221 2.94 -1.27 15.24
C ASP A 221 1.96 -1.94 14.26
N ALA A 222 0.82 -2.44 14.77
CA ALA A 222 -0.25 -2.98 13.93
C ALA A 222 -0.87 -1.91 13.00
N VAL A 223 -1.17 -0.72 13.52
CA VAL A 223 -1.75 0.38 12.71
C VAL A 223 -0.77 0.91 11.67
N ILE A 224 0.53 0.98 11.99
CA ILE A 224 1.55 1.40 11.00
C ILE A 224 1.69 0.36 9.89
N GLU A 225 1.74 -0.92 10.23
CA GLU A 225 1.81 -1.99 9.24
C GLU A 225 0.57 -1.98 8.33
N HIS A 226 -0.62 -1.81 8.92
CA HIS A 226 -1.88 -1.69 8.19
C HIS A 226 -1.85 -0.52 7.19
N ALA A 227 -1.51 0.69 7.65
CA ALA A 227 -1.41 1.88 6.81
C ALA A 227 -0.42 1.70 5.65
N GLU A 228 0.74 1.08 5.89
CA GLU A 228 1.72 0.78 4.83
C GLU A 228 1.16 -0.20 3.79
N LEU A 229 0.38 -1.20 4.20
CA LEU A 229 -0.27 -2.14 3.29
C LEU A 229 -1.36 -1.47 2.45
N GLU A 230 -2.16 -0.58 3.01
CA GLU A 230 -3.15 0.19 2.25
C GLU A 230 -2.51 1.12 1.22
N GLU A 231 -1.45 1.82 1.62
CA GLU A 231 -0.67 2.71 0.75
C GLU A 231 -0.15 1.95 -0.48
N ASP A 232 0.42 0.77 -0.26
CA ASP A 232 1.02 -0.08 -1.28
C ASP A 232 -0.01 -0.83 -2.15
N GLU A 233 -1.05 -1.40 -1.53
CA GLU A 233 -1.94 -2.37 -2.20
C GLU A 233 -3.22 -1.73 -2.74
N GLU A 234 -3.73 -0.67 -2.10
CA GLU A 234 -5.00 -0.02 -2.49
C GLU A 234 -4.78 1.36 -3.08
N PHE A 235 -4.12 2.24 -2.35
CA PHE A 235 -4.09 3.68 -2.62
C PHE A 235 -3.39 4.00 -3.94
N GLY A 236 -2.23 3.38 -4.17
CA GLY A 236 -1.51 3.49 -5.45
C GLY A 236 -2.38 3.05 -6.62
N TYR A 237 -3.01 1.87 -6.52
CA TYR A 237 -3.85 1.33 -7.58
C TYR A 237 -5.08 2.20 -7.87
N LEU A 238 -5.78 2.64 -6.82
CA LEU A 238 -6.95 3.50 -6.95
C LEU A 238 -6.60 4.83 -7.62
N ARG A 239 -5.49 5.44 -7.22
CA ARG A 239 -5.02 6.72 -7.79
C ARG A 239 -4.62 6.60 -9.26
N GLU A 240 -4.06 5.46 -9.66
CA GLU A 240 -3.68 5.21 -11.05
C GLU A 240 -4.88 4.88 -11.96
N ASN A 241 -5.92 4.25 -11.41
CA ASN A 241 -6.98 3.63 -12.21
C ASN A 241 -8.35 4.30 -12.10
N LEU A 242 -8.49 5.34 -11.28
CA LEU A 242 -9.74 6.09 -11.14
C LEU A 242 -9.62 7.54 -11.61
N PRO A 243 -10.71 8.13 -12.13
CA PRO A 243 -10.75 9.55 -12.44
C PRO A 243 -10.51 10.39 -11.18
N VAL A 244 -9.68 11.43 -11.29
CA VAL A 244 -9.36 12.35 -10.19
C VAL A 244 -10.64 12.98 -9.62
N GLU A 245 -11.60 13.33 -10.47
CA GLU A 245 -12.87 13.94 -10.06
C GLU A 245 -13.68 13.01 -9.16
N GLN A 246 -13.58 11.70 -9.36
CA GLN A 246 -14.22 10.72 -8.50
C GLN A 246 -13.56 10.71 -7.12
N LEU A 247 -12.23 10.70 -7.05
CA LEU A 247 -11.49 10.70 -5.78
C LEU A 247 -11.69 12.00 -4.99
N VAL A 248 -11.77 13.14 -5.67
CA VAL A 248 -12.12 14.45 -5.08
C VAL A 248 -13.56 14.46 -4.55
N GLY A 249 -14.50 13.86 -5.28
CA GLY A 249 -15.89 13.72 -4.82
C GLY A 249 -15.98 12.89 -3.53
N ILE A 250 -15.22 11.80 -3.44
CA ILE A 250 -15.14 10.98 -2.22
C ILE A 250 -14.53 11.78 -1.07
N ALA A 251 -13.48 12.57 -1.32
CA ALA A 251 -12.85 13.42 -0.32
C ALA A 251 -13.86 14.42 0.29
N ALA A 252 -14.75 14.99 -0.53
CA ALA A 252 -15.79 15.90 -0.04
C ALA A 252 -16.74 15.23 0.96
N THR A 253 -17.14 13.97 0.70
CA THR A 253 -17.94 13.15 1.62
C THR A 253 -17.15 12.82 2.89
N ALA A 254 -15.89 12.38 2.75
CA ALA A 254 -15.02 12.05 3.89
C ALA A 254 -14.82 13.26 4.83
N ARG A 255 -14.54 14.44 4.28
CA ARG A 255 -14.38 15.70 5.05
C ARG A 255 -15.64 16.13 5.80
N ALA A 256 -16.83 15.70 5.37
CA ALA A 256 -18.05 15.92 6.15
C ALA A 256 -18.04 15.12 7.46
N ALA A 257 -17.51 13.89 7.43
CA ALA A 257 -17.41 13.02 8.58
C ALA A 257 -16.31 13.43 9.57
N GLU A 258 -15.22 14.06 9.09
CA GLU A 258 -14.18 14.64 9.95
C GLU A 258 -14.73 15.72 10.91
N ARG A 259 -15.84 16.36 10.55
CA ARG A 259 -16.49 17.41 11.35
C ARG A 259 -17.36 16.87 12.48
N VAL A 260 -17.43 15.55 12.67
CA VAL A 260 -18.19 14.93 13.77
C VAL A 260 -17.60 15.36 15.12
N GLY A 261 -18.23 16.34 15.76
CA GLY A 261 -17.87 16.87 17.07
C GLY A 261 -18.52 16.12 18.24
N PRO A 262 -18.13 16.45 19.49
CA PRO A 262 -18.74 15.96 20.73
C PRO A 262 -20.27 15.94 20.76
N ALA A 263 -20.86 14.98 21.46
CA ALA A 263 -22.29 14.98 21.76
C ALA A 263 -22.58 15.87 22.99
N ALA A 264 -23.28 17.00 22.75
CA ALA A 264 -23.91 17.91 23.71
C ALA A 264 -23.01 18.65 24.75
N PRO A 265 -23.35 19.90 25.13
CA PRO A 265 -22.49 20.79 25.91
C PRO A 265 -22.36 20.50 27.42
N ASP A 266 -23.10 19.54 27.98
CA ASP A 266 -23.20 19.34 29.44
C ASP A 266 -22.17 18.34 30.01
N ALA A 267 -21.16 17.94 29.23
CA ALA A 267 -20.15 16.96 29.63
C ALA A 267 -18.75 17.58 29.81
N HIS A 268 -18.10 17.22 30.92
CA HIS A 268 -16.69 17.55 31.24
C HIS A 268 -15.77 17.26 30.04
N PRO A 269 -14.72 18.06 29.75
CA PRO A 269 -13.85 17.94 28.57
C PRO A 269 -13.41 16.50 28.22
N SER A 270 -13.02 15.72 29.22
CA SER A 270 -12.59 14.31 29.08
C SER A 270 -13.71 13.31 28.73
N ARG A 271 -14.98 13.75 28.64
CA ARG A 271 -16.14 12.96 28.19
C ARG A 271 -16.71 13.43 26.85
N GLN A 272 -16.16 14.49 26.28
CA GLN A 272 -16.77 15.15 25.11
C GLN A 272 -16.71 14.26 23.86
N ASN A 273 -15.68 13.43 23.71
CA ASN A 273 -15.55 12.60 22.52
C ASN A 273 -16.41 11.32 22.55
N GLY A 274 -16.93 10.87 23.69
CA GLY A 274 -17.65 9.59 23.79
C GLY A 274 -16.74 8.37 23.58
N SER A 275 -17.26 7.15 23.81
CA SER A 275 -16.49 5.93 23.55
C SER A 275 -16.14 5.79 22.06
N PRO A 276 -15.10 5.01 21.69
CA PRO A 276 -14.77 4.74 20.28
C PRO A 276 -16.00 4.33 19.46
N ALA A 277 -16.83 3.42 19.98
CA ALA A 277 -18.08 3.01 19.34
C ALA A 277 -19.09 4.15 19.13
N ALA A 278 -19.21 5.09 20.09
CA ALA A 278 -20.09 6.24 19.96
C ALA A 278 -19.57 7.27 18.94
N ILE A 279 -18.24 7.39 18.77
CA ILE A 279 -17.63 8.15 17.68
C ILE A 279 -17.97 7.46 16.35
N ALA A 280 -17.70 6.16 16.23
CA ALA A 280 -17.92 5.39 15.00
C ALA A 280 -19.38 5.50 14.51
N ASN A 281 -20.36 5.39 15.42
CA ASN A 281 -21.77 5.56 15.08
C ASN A 281 -22.06 6.93 14.45
N ARG A 282 -21.56 8.02 15.05
CA ARG A 282 -21.75 9.37 14.51
C ARG A 282 -21.02 9.58 13.18
N VAL A 283 -19.83 9.02 13.02
CA VAL A 283 -19.07 9.07 11.77
C VAL A 283 -19.84 8.37 10.65
N ARG A 284 -20.37 7.17 10.89
CA ARG A 284 -21.20 6.45 9.91
C ARG A 284 -22.47 7.18 9.54
N ASP A 285 -23.14 7.80 10.51
CA ASP A 285 -24.33 8.61 10.24
C ASP A 285 -23.99 9.85 9.40
N ALA A 286 -22.89 10.54 9.72
CA ALA A 286 -22.41 11.69 8.95
C ALA A 286 -22.02 11.31 7.50
N LEU A 287 -21.34 10.18 7.32
CA LEU A 287 -20.99 9.65 6.00
C LEU A 287 -22.25 9.30 5.19
N ARG A 288 -23.23 8.64 5.82
CA ARG A 288 -24.51 8.30 5.17
C ARG A 288 -25.28 9.55 4.75
N ASP A 289 -25.26 10.60 5.57
CA ASP A 289 -25.96 11.85 5.25
C ASP A 289 -25.24 12.66 4.18
N ALA A 290 -23.90 12.65 4.16
CA ALA A 290 -23.10 13.31 3.14
C ALA A 290 -23.09 12.60 1.77
N ALA A 291 -23.46 11.31 1.74
CA ALA A 291 -23.58 10.52 0.51
C ALA A 291 -24.96 10.63 -0.18
N LYS A 292 -25.93 11.33 0.42
CA LYS A 292 -27.27 11.58 -0.14
C LYS A 292 -27.28 12.86 -0.99
#